data_AF-A0A6N7MES5-F1
#
_entry.id   AF-A0A6N7MES5-F1
#
_cell.length_a   1.000
_cell.length_b   1.000
_cell.length_c   1.000
_cell.angle_alpha   90.00
_cell.angle_beta   90.00
_cell.angle_gamma   90.00
#
_symmetry.space_group_name_H-M   'P 1'
#
loop_
_entity.id
_entity.type
_entity.pdbx_description
1 polymer ?
#
loop_
_entity_poly.entity_id
_entity_poly.type
_entity_poly.pdbx_seq_one_letter_code
_entity_poly.pdbx_strand_id
1 'polypeptide(L)'
;MKYPKLRELKEAIYSLVTPSYTTKFPKEPHTPYPNFRGKPVVDDANCVGCETCTNVCPSGVITFKDDNDQKIRIIERNYGLCLFCGQCQEHCITGKGVTLSDQIYDLATFNREDLIERQEKELLICESCGAVITTKEHIQYMHKKLGPKAFSSIINLNVLNESLRLASEEEIHVEVRDGLKRKDMFNIICPNCLRKILVKTSY
;
A
#
# COMPACT_ATOMS: atom_id res chain seq x y z
N MET A 1 -59.81 0.95 -23.07
CA MET A 1 -58.99 0.40 -21.97
C MET A 1 -59.64 -0.88 -21.47
N LYS A 2 -58.91 -2.00 -21.37
CA LYS A 2 -59.42 -3.21 -20.72
C LYS A 2 -59.41 -2.98 -19.20
N TYR A 3 -60.50 -3.33 -18.51
CA TYR A 3 -60.57 -3.27 -17.06
C TYR A 3 -59.53 -4.22 -16.43
N PRO A 4 -58.94 -3.84 -15.28
CA PRO A 4 -58.02 -4.72 -14.57
C PRO A 4 -58.74 -5.99 -14.12
N LYS A 5 -58.03 -7.12 -14.15
CA LYS A 5 -58.58 -8.40 -13.70
C LYS A 5 -58.77 -8.38 -12.18
N LEU A 6 -59.70 -9.18 -11.66
CA LEU A 6 -59.93 -9.34 -10.21
C LEU A 6 -58.65 -9.70 -9.43
N ARG A 7 -57.71 -10.43 -10.07
CA ARG A 7 -56.39 -10.73 -9.50
C ARG A 7 -55.56 -9.47 -9.24
N GLU A 8 -55.56 -8.53 -10.17
CA GLU A 8 -54.78 -7.29 -10.07
C GLU A 8 -55.35 -6.38 -8.98
N LEU A 9 -56.67 -6.32 -8.85
CA LEU A 9 -57.34 -5.62 -7.75
C LEU A 9 -57.02 -6.24 -6.38
N LYS A 10 -56.95 -7.58 -6.30
CA LYS A 10 -56.57 -8.29 -5.07
C LYS A 10 -55.14 -7.95 -4.65
N GLU A 11 -54.18 -7.99 -5.58
CA GLU A 11 -52.79 -7.64 -5.28
C GLU A 11 -52.64 -6.15 -4.91
N ALA A 12 -53.42 -5.27 -5.55
CA ALA A 12 -53.43 -3.84 -5.21
C ALA A 12 -53.93 -3.59 -3.78
N ILE A 13 -55.01 -4.26 -3.37
CA ILE A 13 -55.50 -4.19 -1.99
C ILE A 13 -54.48 -4.77 -1.01
N TYR A 14 -53.84 -5.90 -1.36
CA TYR A 14 -52.82 -6.51 -0.52
C TYR A 14 -51.63 -5.56 -0.30
N SER A 15 -51.10 -4.98 -1.39
CA SER A 15 -49.99 -4.00 -1.37
C SER A 15 -50.32 -2.75 -0.55
N LEU A 16 -51.57 -2.27 -0.59
CA LEU A 16 -52.02 -1.08 0.15
C LEU A 16 -52.01 -1.31 1.68
N VAL A 17 -52.28 -2.54 2.13
CA VAL A 17 -52.36 -2.87 3.56
C VAL A 17 -51.01 -3.31 4.11
N THR A 18 -50.13 -3.87 3.29
CA THR A 18 -48.77 -4.24 3.70
C THR A 18 -47.87 -3.02 3.91
N PRO A 19 -46.97 -3.03 4.90
CA PRO A 19 -46.01 -1.95 5.08
C PRO A 19 -45.08 -1.83 3.87
N SER A 20 -44.65 -0.60 3.58
CA SER A 20 -43.71 -0.32 2.50
C SER A 20 -42.37 -1.01 2.72
N TYR A 21 -41.80 -1.57 1.65
CA TYR A 21 -40.47 -2.19 1.67
C TYR A 21 -39.31 -1.15 1.71
N THR A 22 -39.60 0.11 1.43
CA THR A 22 -38.60 1.20 1.39
C THR A 22 -37.90 1.39 2.74
N THR A 23 -36.59 1.62 2.70
CA THR A 23 -35.82 2.05 3.87
C THR A 23 -36.07 3.53 4.19
N LYS A 24 -35.70 3.97 5.38
CA LYS A 24 -35.83 5.37 5.82
C LYS A 24 -34.70 6.28 5.33
N PHE A 25 -33.96 5.90 4.30
CA PHE A 25 -32.91 6.75 3.73
C PHE A 25 -33.53 8.06 3.20
N PRO A 26 -32.94 9.25 3.45
CA PRO A 26 -31.64 9.52 4.08
C PRO A 26 -31.69 9.76 5.60
N LYS A 27 -32.84 9.61 6.27
CA LYS A 27 -32.98 9.86 7.71
C LYS A 27 -32.23 8.84 8.58
N GLU A 28 -32.22 7.57 8.16
CA GLU A 28 -31.41 6.51 8.75
C GLU A 28 -30.45 5.98 7.69
N PRO A 29 -29.12 5.90 7.97
CA PRO A 29 -28.16 5.38 7.00
C PRO A 29 -28.42 3.90 6.73
N HIS A 30 -28.12 3.46 5.51
CA HIS A 30 -28.16 2.05 5.19
C HIS A 30 -26.98 1.35 5.88
N THR A 31 -27.23 0.19 6.49
CA THR A 31 -26.17 -0.69 7.01
C THR A 31 -25.85 -1.75 5.97
N PRO A 32 -24.69 -1.67 5.29
CA PRO A 32 -24.30 -2.68 4.31
C PRO A 32 -24.07 -4.05 4.96
N TYR A 33 -24.05 -5.09 4.13
CA TYR A 33 -23.73 -6.44 4.57
C TYR A 33 -22.26 -6.55 5.04
N PRO A 34 -21.93 -7.40 6.04
CA PRO A 34 -20.55 -7.65 6.44
C PRO A 34 -19.69 -8.10 5.24
N ASN A 35 -18.54 -7.48 5.03
CA ASN A 35 -17.68 -7.62 3.83
C ASN A 35 -18.15 -6.87 2.58
N PHE A 36 -19.01 -5.86 2.73
CA PHE A 36 -19.25 -4.90 1.67
C PHE A 36 -17.93 -4.24 1.22
N ARG A 37 -17.79 -4.06 -0.10
CA ARG A 37 -16.60 -3.48 -0.71
C ARG A 37 -16.77 -1.98 -0.92
N GLY A 38 -16.65 -1.20 0.15
CA GLY A 38 -16.65 0.26 0.10
C GLY A 38 -15.27 0.85 -0.18
N LYS A 39 -15.03 2.06 0.30
CA LYS A 39 -13.77 2.80 0.13
C LYS A 39 -12.60 1.97 0.68
N PRO A 40 -11.53 1.75 -0.09
CA PRO A 40 -10.27 1.29 0.46
C PRO A 40 -9.75 2.28 1.49
N VAL A 41 -9.54 1.82 2.71
CA VAL A 41 -8.93 2.56 3.81
C VAL A 41 -7.53 2.02 4.01
N VAL A 42 -6.57 2.93 3.97
CA VAL A 42 -5.15 2.62 4.11
C VAL A 42 -4.76 2.92 5.54
N ASP A 43 -4.18 1.93 6.22
CA ASP A 43 -3.57 2.12 7.52
C ASP A 43 -2.08 2.44 7.32
N ASP A 44 -1.71 3.69 7.57
CA ASP A 44 -0.34 4.14 7.35
C ASP A 44 0.67 3.34 8.17
N ALA A 45 0.36 2.98 9.42
CA ALA A 45 1.28 2.27 10.29
C ALA A 45 1.55 0.82 9.83
N ASN A 46 0.61 0.21 9.10
CA ASN A 46 0.70 -1.16 8.60
C ASN A 46 1.01 -1.25 7.10
N CYS A 47 0.86 -0.16 6.35
CA CYS A 47 1.24 -0.08 4.94
C CYS A 47 2.75 0.15 4.84
N VAL A 48 3.48 -0.76 4.21
CA VAL A 48 4.95 -0.67 4.09
C VAL A 48 5.43 -0.11 2.76
N GLY A 49 4.54 0.32 1.86
CA GLY A 49 4.93 0.89 0.56
C GLY A 49 5.61 -0.08 -0.43
N CYS A 50 5.27 -1.37 -0.36
CA CYS A 50 5.85 -2.48 -1.16
C CYS A 50 5.39 -2.56 -2.63
N GLU A 51 4.56 -1.62 -3.11
CA GLU A 51 4.04 -1.57 -4.50
C GLU A 51 3.14 -2.74 -4.94
N THR A 52 2.91 -3.75 -4.11
CA THR A 52 2.09 -4.92 -4.50
C THR A 52 0.69 -4.49 -4.95
N CYS A 53 0.05 -3.58 -4.21
CA CYS A 53 -1.28 -3.06 -4.53
C CYS A 53 -1.33 -2.30 -5.87
N THR A 54 -0.25 -1.61 -6.27
CA THR A 54 -0.11 -0.96 -7.57
C THR A 54 -0.08 -1.99 -8.69
N ASN A 55 0.72 -3.04 -8.53
CA ASN A 55 0.91 -4.08 -9.55
C ASN A 55 -0.32 -4.95 -9.79
N VAL A 56 -1.13 -5.20 -8.76
CA VAL A 56 -2.36 -6.02 -8.88
C VAL A 56 -3.60 -5.20 -9.24
N CYS A 57 -3.50 -3.86 -9.33
CA CYS A 57 -4.65 -3.01 -9.59
C CYS A 57 -5.11 -3.14 -11.05
N PRO A 58 -6.31 -3.69 -11.33
CA PRO A 58 -6.74 -3.93 -12.71
C PRO A 58 -7.03 -2.62 -13.48
N SER A 59 -7.39 -1.55 -12.77
CA SER A 59 -7.63 -0.23 -13.38
C SER A 59 -6.42 0.69 -13.36
N GLY A 60 -5.30 0.29 -12.74
CA GLY A 60 -4.06 1.09 -12.69
C GLY A 60 -4.17 2.42 -11.93
N VAL A 61 -5.15 2.55 -11.02
CA VAL A 61 -5.46 3.84 -10.34
C VAL A 61 -4.61 4.11 -9.11
N ILE A 62 -3.85 3.10 -8.66
CA ILE A 62 -2.89 3.22 -7.58
C ILE A 62 -1.53 3.39 -8.23
N THR A 63 -0.93 4.57 -8.10
CA THR A 63 0.37 4.89 -8.68
C THR A 63 1.37 5.19 -7.57
N PHE A 64 2.66 5.11 -7.90
CA PHE A 64 3.71 5.59 -7.01
C PHE A 64 4.75 6.40 -7.79
N LYS A 65 5.40 7.31 -7.09
CA LYS A 65 6.53 8.09 -7.58
C LYS A 65 7.60 8.14 -6.49
N ASP A 66 8.83 7.85 -6.87
CA ASP A 66 9.98 7.96 -5.99
C ASP A 66 10.66 9.31 -6.22
N ASP A 67 10.84 10.05 -5.13
CA ASP A 67 11.61 11.28 -5.08
C ASP A 67 12.93 10.99 -4.35
N ASN A 68 14.02 10.93 -5.11
CA ASN A 68 15.34 10.63 -4.58
C ASN A 68 15.93 11.78 -3.75
N ASP A 69 15.56 13.03 -4.05
CA ASP A 69 16.09 14.21 -3.36
C ASP A 69 15.50 14.30 -1.96
N GLN A 70 14.19 14.07 -1.85
CA GLN A 70 13.47 14.03 -0.57
C GLN A 70 13.56 12.66 0.12
N LYS A 71 14.06 11.63 -0.57
CA LYS A 71 14.09 10.23 -0.12
C LYS A 71 12.70 9.73 0.30
N ILE A 72 11.67 10.08 -0.45
CA ILE A 72 10.30 9.65 -0.19
C ILE A 72 9.67 8.98 -1.41
N ARG A 73 8.78 8.05 -1.13
CA ARG A 73 7.87 7.44 -2.09
C ARG A 73 6.49 8.00 -1.85
N ILE A 74 5.92 8.62 -2.88
CA ILE A 74 4.56 9.14 -2.87
C ILE A 74 3.68 8.11 -3.56
N ILE A 75 2.71 7.56 -2.84
CA ILE A 75 1.70 6.62 -3.34
C ILE A 75 0.40 7.41 -3.50
N GLU A 76 -0.14 7.45 -4.71
CA GLU A 76 -1.39 8.14 -5.02
C GLU A 76 -2.48 7.13 -5.38
N ARG A 77 -3.69 7.35 -4.86
CA ARG A 77 -4.86 6.49 -5.07
C ARG A 77 -6.01 7.34 -5.54
N ASN A 78 -6.49 7.08 -6.76
CA ASN A 78 -7.64 7.78 -7.30
C ASN A 78 -8.92 6.94 -7.12
N TYR A 79 -9.77 7.34 -6.18
CA TYR A 79 -11.04 6.66 -5.89
C TYR A 79 -12.12 6.92 -6.94
N GLY A 80 -12.02 7.99 -7.73
CA GLY A 80 -12.96 8.29 -8.82
C GLY A 80 -12.84 7.34 -10.02
N LEU A 81 -11.73 6.63 -10.15
CA LEU A 81 -11.48 5.64 -11.21
C LEU A 81 -11.43 4.19 -10.65
N CYS A 82 -11.56 4.03 -9.33
CA CYS A 82 -11.44 2.74 -8.68
C CYS A 82 -12.64 1.83 -9.00
N LEU A 83 -12.39 0.54 -9.27
CA LEU A 83 -13.42 -0.47 -9.49
C LEU A 83 -13.93 -1.11 -8.19
N PHE A 84 -13.37 -0.74 -7.03
CA PHE A 84 -13.69 -1.32 -5.71
C PHE A 84 -13.62 -2.86 -5.70
N CYS A 85 -12.72 -3.43 -6.51
CA CYS A 85 -12.64 -4.87 -6.75
C CYS A 85 -12.03 -5.68 -5.59
N GLY A 86 -11.34 -5.04 -4.64
CA GLY A 86 -10.75 -5.71 -3.48
C GLY A 86 -9.36 -6.33 -3.68
N GLN A 87 -8.79 -6.28 -4.88
CA GLN A 87 -7.48 -6.90 -5.17
C GLN A 87 -6.34 -6.33 -4.31
N CYS A 88 -6.39 -5.04 -3.98
CA CYS A 88 -5.39 -4.41 -3.13
C CYS A 88 -5.39 -4.95 -1.69
N GLN A 89 -6.57 -5.27 -1.13
CA GLN A 89 -6.69 -5.88 0.20
C GLN A 89 -6.19 -7.32 0.18
N GLU A 90 -6.63 -8.11 -0.79
CA GLU A 90 -6.30 -9.54 -0.88
C GLU A 90 -4.79 -9.78 -1.02
N HIS A 91 -4.11 -8.96 -1.83
CA HIS A 91 -2.68 -9.09 -2.08
C HIS A 91 -1.81 -8.23 -1.16
N CYS A 92 -2.38 -7.61 -0.12
CA CYS A 92 -1.61 -6.84 0.83
C CYS A 92 -0.67 -7.77 1.62
N ILE A 93 0.66 -7.62 1.47
CA ILE A 93 1.61 -8.51 2.14
C ILE A 93 1.52 -8.45 3.67
N THR A 94 1.08 -7.32 4.22
CA THR A 94 0.88 -7.14 5.67
C THR A 94 -0.51 -7.59 6.13
N GLY A 95 -1.44 -7.83 5.20
CA GLY A 95 -2.85 -8.18 5.47
C GLY A 95 -3.69 -7.08 6.09
N LYS A 96 -3.08 -5.95 6.51
CA LYS A 96 -3.74 -4.85 7.21
C LYS A 96 -3.43 -3.47 6.62
N GLY A 97 -2.45 -3.35 5.73
CA GLY A 97 -2.03 -2.07 5.17
C GLY A 97 -3.11 -1.39 4.33
N VAL A 98 -4.01 -2.16 3.70
CA VAL A 98 -5.20 -1.64 3.03
C VAL A 98 -6.36 -2.60 3.24
N THR A 99 -7.52 -2.05 3.60
CA THR A 99 -8.75 -2.80 3.84
C THR A 99 -9.93 -2.06 3.22
N LEU A 100 -10.89 -2.76 2.65
CA LEU A 100 -12.11 -2.16 2.13
C LEU A 100 -13.07 -1.97 3.29
N SER A 101 -13.52 -0.73 3.46
CA SER A 101 -14.49 -0.40 4.48
C SER A 101 -15.87 -0.92 4.09
N ASP A 102 -16.56 -1.52 5.05
CA ASP A 102 -17.98 -1.87 4.96
C ASP A 102 -18.89 -0.68 5.34
N GLN A 103 -18.35 0.35 5.98
CA GLN A 103 -19.08 1.52 6.47
C GLN A 103 -18.95 2.75 5.57
N ILE A 104 -17.79 2.94 4.93
CA ILE A 104 -17.52 4.10 4.09
C ILE A 104 -17.82 3.72 2.63
N TYR A 105 -19.00 4.09 2.14
CA TYR A 105 -19.41 3.81 0.76
C TYR A 105 -19.90 5.06 0.00
N ASP A 106 -20.36 6.08 0.72
CA ASP A 106 -20.78 7.35 0.14
C ASP A 106 -19.57 8.26 -0.10
N LEU A 107 -19.05 8.24 -1.33
CA LEU A 107 -17.89 9.05 -1.77
C LEU A 107 -18.28 10.21 -2.70
N ALA A 108 -19.56 10.53 -2.80
CA ALA A 108 -20.03 11.59 -3.67
C ALA A 108 -19.47 12.95 -3.22
N THR A 109 -18.74 13.62 -4.12
CA THR A 109 -18.21 14.97 -3.93
C THR A 109 -18.42 15.77 -5.22
N PHE A 110 -18.38 17.10 -5.12
CA PHE A 110 -18.43 18.01 -6.25
C PHE A 110 -17.06 18.19 -6.93
N ASN A 111 -15.96 17.98 -6.19
CA ASN A 111 -14.60 18.19 -6.68
C ASN A 111 -13.90 16.84 -6.88
N ARG A 112 -13.24 16.66 -8.02
CA ARG A 112 -12.51 15.42 -8.31
C ARG A 112 -11.26 15.23 -7.45
N GLU A 113 -10.68 16.32 -6.98
CA GLU A 113 -9.45 16.33 -6.20
C GLU A 113 -9.64 15.65 -4.83
N ASP A 114 -10.83 15.74 -4.23
CA ASP A 114 -11.14 15.11 -2.93
C ASP A 114 -11.15 13.57 -3.00
N LEU A 115 -11.21 13.00 -4.22
CA LEU A 115 -11.16 11.55 -4.45
C LEU A 115 -9.73 11.02 -4.60
N ILE A 116 -8.73 11.90 -4.55
CA ILE A 116 -7.32 11.54 -4.67
C ILE A 116 -6.71 11.53 -3.28
N GLU A 117 -6.20 10.37 -2.87
CA GLU A 117 -5.50 10.21 -1.60
C GLU A 117 -4.02 9.97 -1.84
N ARG A 118 -3.18 10.63 -1.04
CA ARG A 118 -1.72 10.55 -1.12
C ARG A 118 -1.15 10.04 0.19
N GLN A 119 -0.14 9.20 0.08
CA GLN A 119 0.61 8.64 1.20
C GLN A 119 2.10 8.72 0.89
N GLU A 120 2.89 9.12 1.89
CA GLU A 120 4.34 9.26 1.75
C GLU A 120 5.05 8.22 2.61
N LYS A 121 6.10 7.59 2.07
CA LYS A 121 6.91 6.59 2.77
C LYS A 121 8.40 6.84 2.56
N GLU A 122 9.19 6.74 3.62
CA GLU A 122 10.62 6.97 3.56
C GLU A 122 11.33 5.87 2.75
N LEU A 123 12.15 6.30 1.78
CA LEU A 123 12.95 5.43 0.93
C LEU A 123 14.27 5.08 1.58
N LEU A 124 14.67 3.83 1.41
CA LEU A 124 16.02 3.36 1.63
C LEU A 124 16.76 3.41 0.29
N ILE A 125 17.72 4.33 0.20
CA ILE A 125 18.54 4.57 -0.99
C ILE A 125 19.96 4.11 -0.70
N CYS A 126 20.62 3.55 -1.70
CA CYS A 126 22.04 3.22 -1.60
C CYS A 126 22.90 4.48 -1.68
N GLU A 127 23.72 4.71 -0.66
CA GLU A 127 24.64 5.84 -0.60
C GLU A 127 25.72 5.83 -1.70
N SER A 128 26.05 4.64 -2.24
CA SER A 128 27.10 4.50 -3.24
C SER A 128 26.63 4.79 -4.68
N CYS A 129 25.47 4.28 -5.10
CA CYS A 129 24.97 4.48 -6.47
C CYS A 129 23.69 5.32 -6.57
N GLY A 130 23.11 5.78 -5.46
CA GLY A 130 21.84 6.49 -5.46
C GLY A 130 20.64 5.65 -5.89
N ALA A 131 20.80 4.33 -6.02
CA ALA A 131 19.72 3.43 -6.42
C ALA A 131 18.72 3.27 -5.27
N VAL A 132 17.43 3.39 -5.58
CA VAL A 132 16.34 3.05 -4.65
C VAL A 132 16.34 1.55 -4.42
N ILE A 133 16.40 1.13 -3.16
CA ILE A 133 16.31 -0.28 -2.80
C ILE A 133 14.86 -0.65 -2.54
N THR A 134 14.23 0.03 -1.58
CA THR A 134 12.80 -0.06 -1.24
C THR A 134 12.51 0.96 -0.13
N THR A 135 11.36 0.89 0.56
CA THR A 135 11.06 1.73 1.74
C THR A 135 11.70 1.16 3.02
N LYS A 136 11.98 2.03 4.01
CA LYS A 136 12.53 1.57 5.30
C LYS A 136 11.60 0.57 6.01
N GLU A 137 10.31 0.87 6.04
CA GLU A 137 9.29 0.02 6.65
C GLU A 137 9.19 -1.36 5.98
N HIS A 138 9.40 -1.45 4.67
CA HIS A 138 9.37 -2.73 3.96
C HIS A 138 10.55 -3.62 4.36
N ILE A 139 11.76 -3.08 4.47
CA ILE A 139 12.91 -3.86 4.98
C ILE A 139 12.68 -4.29 6.42
N GLN A 140 12.17 -3.41 7.28
CA GLN A 140 11.86 -3.76 8.66
C GLN A 140 10.79 -4.85 8.76
N TYR A 141 9.76 -4.79 7.92
CA TYR A 141 8.75 -5.84 7.82
C TYR A 141 9.36 -7.17 7.37
N MET A 142 10.21 -7.15 6.34
CA MET A 142 10.92 -8.35 5.87
C MET A 142 11.84 -8.93 6.94
N HIS A 143 12.56 -8.09 7.68
CA HIS A 143 13.39 -8.52 8.81
C HIS A 143 12.55 -9.26 9.85
N LYS A 144 11.43 -8.67 10.30
CA LYS A 144 10.51 -9.28 11.27
C LYS A 144 9.92 -10.60 10.74
N LYS A 145 9.57 -10.67 9.46
CA LYS A 145 8.98 -11.85 8.83
C LYS A 145 9.98 -13.00 8.66
N LEU A 146 11.24 -12.68 8.35
CA LEU A 146 12.32 -13.66 8.15
C LEU A 146 12.97 -14.11 9.47
N GLY A 147 12.88 -13.28 10.53
CA GLY A 147 13.44 -13.58 11.85
C GLY A 147 14.95 -13.84 11.79
N PRO A 148 15.45 -14.96 12.37
CA PRO A 148 16.89 -15.28 12.34
C PRO A 148 17.50 -15.37 10.93
N LYS A 149 16.69 -15.64 9.89
CA LYS A 149 17.17 -15.69 8.50
C LYS A 149 17.50 -14.30 7.95
N ALA A 150 16.98 -13.23 8.55
CA ALA A 150 17.25 -11.88 8.08
C ALA A 150 18.74 -11.49 8.23
N PHE A 151 19.43 -12.04 9.23
CA PHE A 151 20.85 -11.74 9.50
C PHE A 151 21.81 -12.20 8.40
N SER A 152 21.39 -13.10 7.49
CA SER A 152 22.21 -13.47 6.34
C SER A 152 22.25 -12.37 5.27
N SER A 153 21.35 -11.39 5.33
CA SER A 153 21.29 -10.28 4.41
C SER A 153 21.95 -9.04 5.01
N ILE A 154 22.96 -8.52 4.31
CA ILE A 154 23.70 -7.34 4.73
C ILE A 154 22.80 -6.11 4.91
N ILE A 155 21.79 -5.96 4.04
CA ILE A 155 20.81 -4.86 4.08
C ILE A 155 20.01 -4.92 5.38
N ASN A 156 19.53 -6.11 5.74
CA ASN A 156 18.73 -6.31 6.95
C ASN A 156 19.55 -6.06 8.22
N LEU A 157 20.84 -6.44 8.21
CA LEU A 157 21.74 -6.19 9.34
C LEU A 157 22.03 -4.70 9.52
N ASN A 158 22.31 -3.97 8.43
CA ASN A 158 22.58 -2.53 8.52
C ASN A 158 21.36 -1.71 8.95
N VAL A 159 20.18 -2.00 8.38
CA VAL A 159 18.94 -1.34 8.79
C VAL A 159 18.62 -1.64 10.26
N LEU A 160 18.92 -2.85 10.74
CA LEU A 160 18.78 -3.19 12.16
C LEU A 160 19.76 -2.38 13.01
N ASN A 161 21.05 -2.32 12.64
CA ASN A 161 22.07 -1.55 13.36
C ASN A 161 21.71 -0.07 13.46
N GLU A 162 21.19 0.52 12.37
CA GLU A 162 20.68 1.91 12.35
C GLU A 162 19.49 2.05 13.31
N SER A 163 18.51 1.15 13.22
CA SER A 163 17.31 1.20 14.08
C SER A 163 17.61 1.01 15.57
N LEU A 164 18.60 0.19 15.90
CA LEU A 164 19.06 -0.07 17.26
C LEU A 164 20.17 0.88 17.72
N ARG A 165 20.67 1.75 16.83
CA ARG A 165 21.78 2.67 17.07
C ARG A 165 23.04 1.97 17.60
N LEU A 166 23.35 0.80 17.04
CA LEU A 166 24.50 -0.02 17.46
C LEU A 166 25.83 0.42 16.81
N ALA A 167 25.79 1.20 15.73
CA ALA A 167 26.95 1.72 15.01
C ALA A 167 26.87 3.25 14.92
N SER A 168 28.02 3.93 14.92
CA SER A 168 28.09 5.38 14.68
C SER A 168 27.93 5.68 13.18
N GLU A 169 27.38 6.85 12.84
CA GLU A 169 27.16 7.26 11.43
C GLU A 169 28.43 7.20 10.56
N GLU A 170 29.59 7.44 11.17
CA GLU A 170 30.91 7.38 10.54
C GLU A 170 31.31 5.98 10.04
N GLU A 171 30.74 4.91 10.62
CA GLU A 171 31.01 3.53 10.21
C GLU A 171 30.13 3.09 9.02
N ILE A 172 29.06 3.83 8.72
CA ILE A 172 28.02 3.47 7.75
C ILE A 172 28.34 4.06 6.36
N HIS A 173 28.96 5.24 6.33
CA HIS A 173 29.28 5.94 5.08
C HIS A 173 30.49 5.35 4.34
N VAL A 174 30.29 5.06 3.06
CA VAL A 174 31.36 4.56 2.16
C VAL A 174 31.63 5.58 1.07
N GLU A 175 32.82 6.18 1.12
CA GLU A 175 33.38 6.83 -0.06
C GLU A 175 34.01 5.79 -0.98
N VAL A 176 33.39 5.54 -2.12
CA VAL A 176 33.96 4.66 -3.15
C VAL A 176 35.08 5.43 -3.88
N ARG A 177 36.30 5.37 -3.34
CA ARG A 177 37.54 5.81 -4.02
C ARG A 177 38.27 4.61 -4.61
N ASP A 178 39.23 4.84 -5.51
CA ASP A 178 40.00 3.79 -6.18
C ASP A 178 40.73 2.89 -5.18
N GLY A 179 40.14 1.72 -4.93
CA GLY A 179 40.56 0.75 -3.91
C GLY A 179 39.46 0.47 -2.88
N LEU A 180 38.49 -0.37 -3.25
CA LEU A 180 37.45 -0.86 -2.34
C LEU A 180 38.04 -1.82 -1.30
N LYS A 181 37.78 -1.55 -0.02
CA LYS A 181 38.17 -2.41 1.11
C LYS A 181 37.09 -3.44 1.39
N ARG A 182 37.48 -4.56 2.02
CA ARG A 182 36.54 -5.63 2.43
C ARG A 182 35.39 -5.12 3.30
N LYS A 183 35.63 -4.08 4.11
CA LYS A 183 34.61 -3.44 4.95
C LYS A 183 33.52 -2.72 4.14
N ASP A 184 33.86 -2.19 2.96
CA ASP A 184 32.94 -1.43 2.11
C ASP A 184 31.84 -2.34 1.55
N MET A 185 32.15 -3.64 1.40
CA MET A 185 31.18 -4.65 1.00
C MET A 185 30.05 -4.83 2.02
N PHE A 186 30.31 -4.57 3.31
CA PHE A 186 29.28 -4.64 4.35
C PHE A 186 28.36 -3.42 4.31
N ASN A 187 28.84 -2.27 3.86
CA ASN A 187 28.07 -1.03 3.83
C ASN A 187 27.38 -0.81 2.48
N ILE A 188 27.80 -1.51 1.43
CA ILE A 188 27.14 -1.46 0.12
C ILE A 188 25.94 -2.40 0.08
N ILE A 189 24.78 -1.80 0.28
CA ILE A 189 23.49 -2.47 0.44
C ILE A 189 22.74 -2.76 -0.87
N CYS A 190 23.10 -2.13 -1.99
CA CYS A 190 22.36 -2.28 -3.24
C CYS A 190 22.88 -3.45 -4.11
N PRO A 191 22.01 -4.31 -4.68
CA PRO A 191 22.42 -5.37 -5.62
C PRO A 191 23.21 -4.85 -6.84
N ASN A 192 22.95 -3.64 -7.30
CA ASN A 192 23.69 -3.01 -8.41
C ASN A 192 25.14 -2.70 -8.00
N CYS A 193 25.33 -2.04 -6.86
CA CYS A 193 26.66 -1.67 -6.38
C CYS A 193 27.42 -2.88 -5.81
N LEU A 194 26.79 -3.70 -4.98
CA LEU A 194 27.40 -4.88 -4.36
C LEU A 194 27.92 -5.87 -5.40
N ARG A 195 27.13 -6.13 -6.45
CA ARG A 195 27.56 -6.98 -7.57
C ARG A 195 28.81 -6.42 -8.26
N LYS A 196 28.89 -5.11 -8.45
CA LYS A 196 30.07 -4.47 -9.05
C LYS A 196 31.32 -4.66 -8.20
N ILE A 197 31.23 -4.58 -6.87
CA ILE A 197 32.35 -4.85 -5.96
C ILE A 197 32.83 -6.29 -6.14
N LEU A 198 31.92 -7.26 -5.99
CA LEU A 198 32.25 -8.69 -6.03
C LEU A 198 32.97 -9.07 -7.33
N VAL A 199 32.51 -8.52 -8.46
CA VAL A 199 33.15 -8.73 -9.77
C VAL A 199 34.52 -8.05 -9.85
N LYS A 200 34.67 -6.81 -9.34
CA LYS A 200 35.93 -6.05 -9.40
C LYS A 200 37.04 -6.63 -8.50
N THR A 201 36.71 -7.21 -7.36
CA THR A 201 37.70 -7.87 -6.47
C THR A 201 38.21 -9.23 -6.96
N SER A 202 37.71 -9.74 -8.08
CA SER A 202 38.10 -11.04 -8.64
C SER A 202 39.35 -10.99 -9.55
N TYR A 203 40.06 -9.86 -9.59
CA TYR A 203 41.29 -9.66 -10.38
C TYR A 203 42.46 -9.25 -9.49
#